data_AF-A0A016V2R2-F1
#
_entry.id   AF-A0A016V2R2-F1
#
_cell.length_a   1.000
_cell.length_b   1.000
_cell.length_c   1.000
_cell.angle_alpha   90.00
_cell.angle_beta   90.00
_cell.angle_gamma   90.00
#
_symmetry.space_group_name_H-M   'P 1'
#
loop_
_entity.id
_entity.type
_entity.pdbx_description
1 polymer ?
#
loop_
_entity_poly.entity_id
_entity_poly.type
_entity_poly.pdbx_seq_one_letter_code
_entity_poly.pdbx_strand_id
1 'polypeptide(L)'
;MQDDRQAQLFAHGKTFSKTLRFFAVAKVQVTSIERKDDITIYNLQFLRFYKTRVPVVMARWLVNKYLPLKNDCPVKLDVNEDYVLGCRRVDWCHFVRDYRNLTLDDWKLLGNNEWRD
;
A
#
# COMPACT_ATOMS: atom_id res chain seq x y z
N MET A 1 -3.97 1.66 -27.42
CA MET A 1 -3.87 2.93 -26.68
C MET A 1 -3.67 2.59 -25.21
N GLN A 2 -2.43 2.68 -24.76
CA GLN A 2 -2.05 2.59 -23.34
C GLN A 2 -2.53 3.88 -22.68
N ASP A 3 -3.45 3.77 -21.74
CA ASP A 3 -4.04 4.92 -21.05
C ASP A 3 -3.28 5.18 -19.75
N ASP A 4 -2.69 6.37 -19.69
CA ASP A 4 -1.87 7.02 -18.68
C ASP A 4 -2.42 7.02 -17.23
N ARG A 5 -2.59 5.84 -16.62
CA ARG A 5 -3.10 5.73 -15.24
C ARG A 5 -2.05 5.52 -14.15
N GLN A 6 -0.76 5.57 -14.49
CA GLN A 6 0.32 5.28 -13.54
C GLN A 6 1.16 6.49 -13.10
N ALA A 7 0.79 7.72 -13.49
CA ALA A 7 1.59 8.93 -13.21
C ALA A 7 0.96 9.92 -12.20
N GLN A 8 0.01 9.50 -11.36
CA GLN A 8 -0.55 10.36 -10.29
C GLN A 8 0.06 10.08 -8.91
N LEU A 9 1.33 9.71 -8.91
CA LEU A 9 2.17 9.68 -7.72
C LEU A 9 2.99 10.99 -7.74
N PHE A 10 2.76 11.86 -6.75
CA PHE A 10 3.63 12.98 -6.37
C PHE A 10 3.62 14.24 -7.26
N ALA A 11 2.50 14.97 -7.33
CA ALA A 11 2.58 16.38 -7.71
C ALA A 11 1.52 17.24 -7.01
N HIS A 12 2.02 18.07 -6.09
CA HIS A 12 1.47 19.35 -5.65
C HIS A 12 0.08 19.41 -5.00
N GLY A 13 0.08 20.01 -3.81
CA GLY A 13 -1.08 20.30 -2.97
C GLY A 13 -2.33 20.72 -3.73
N LYS A 14 -3.36 19.89 -3.64
CA LYS A 14 -4.76 20.32 -3.72
C LYS A 14 -5.56 19.60 -2.64
N THR A 15 -6.12 20.42 -1.77
CA THR A 15 -7.06 20.11 -0.70
C THR A 15 -8.18 19.19 -1.20
N PHE A 16 -8.01 17.87 -1.07
CA PHE A 16 -9.06 16.90 -1.38
C PHE A 16 -9.70 16.42 -0.08
N SER A 17 -10.62 17.24 0.42
CA SER A 17 -11.58 16.86 1.47
C SER A 17 -12.57 15.83 0.91
N LYS A 18 -12.21 14.54 0.92
CA LYS A 18 -13.15 13.42 0.84
C LYS A 18 -12.60 12.28 1.70
N THR A 19 -13.35 11.88 2.73
CA THR A 19 -13.05 10.75 3.62
C THR A 19 -12.59 9.53 2.81
N LEU A 20 -11.29 9.25 2.79
CA LEU A 20 -10.69 8.20 1.97
C LEU A 20 -11.04 6.83 2.55
N ARG A 21 -12.06 6.16 1.99
CA ARG A 21 -12.45 4.82 2.45
C ARG A 21 -11.57 3.75 1.84
N PHE A 22 -10.52 3.36 2.55
CA PHE A 22 -9.70 2.19 2.19
C PHE A 22 -10.53 0.89 2.19
N PHE A 23 -10.18 -0.03 1.30
CA PHE A 23 -10.73 -1.39 1.27
C PHE A 23 -10.06 -2.26 2.33
N ALA A 24 -8.73 -2.15 2.44
CA ALA A 24 -7.93 -2.83 3.44
C ALA A 24 -6.73 -1.99 3.87
N VAL A 25 -6.38 -2.05 5.16
CA VAL A 25 -5.12 -1.55 5.72
C VAL A 25 -4.46 -2.73 6.42
N ALA A 26 -3.24 -3.06 6.01
CA ALA A 26 -2.55 -4.24 6.49
C ALA A 26 -1.06 -3.99 6.71
N LYS A 27 -0.53 -4.64 7.74
CA LYS A 27 0.89 -4.89 7.92
C LYS A 27 1.31 -6.03 6.99
N VAL A 28 2.33 -5.76 6.19
CA VAL A 28 2.97 -6.74 5.32
C VAL A 28 4.46 -6.76 5.56
N GLN A 29 5.09 -7.86 5.20
CA GLN A 29 6.53 -8.00 5.13
C GLN A 29 6.93 -8.24 3.68
N VAL A 30 8.01 -7.62 3.22
CA VAL A 30 8.57 -7.93 1.89
C VAL A 30 9.36 -9.22 1.99
N THR A 31 8.97 -10.26 1.27
CA THR A 31 9.67 -11.57 1.32
C THR A 31 10.71 -11.71 0.23
N SER A 32 10.48 -11.12 -0.94
CA SER A 32 11.43 -11.12 -2.05
C SER A 32 11.15 -9.98 -3.01
N ILE A 33 12.16 -9.63 -3.80
CA ILE A 33 12.10 -8.59 -4.81
C ILE A 33 12.52 -9.20 -6.13
N GLU A 34 11.66 -9.11 -7.13
CA GLU A 34 11.95 -9.51 -8.50
C GLU A 34 12.03 -8.26 -9.37
N ARG A 35 13.13 -8.08 -10.09
CA ARG A 35 13.28 -6.97 -11.04
C ARG A 35 13.05 -7.49 -12.45
N LYS A 36 12.10 -6.92 -13.17
CA LYS A 36 11.82 -7.23 -14.59
C LYS A 36 11.84 -5.93 -15.38
N ASP A 37 12.75 -5.80 -16.33
CA ASP A 37 12.86 -4.68 -17.27
C ASP A 37 12.58 -3.31 -16.62
N ASP A 38 11.34 -2.81 -16.73
CA ASP A 38 10.90 -1.49 -16.24
C ASP A 38 10.11 -1.51 -14.90
N ILE A 39 9.89 -2.69 -14.32
CA ILE A 39 9.04 -2.91 -13.15
C ILE A 39 9.79 -3.75 -12.09
N THR A 40 9.79 -3.26 -10.86
CA THR A 40 10.19 -4.03 -9.68
C THR A 40 8.94 -4.61 -9.01
N ILE A 41 8.88 -5.93 -8.90
CA ILE A 41 7.80 -6.68 -8.25
C ILE A 41 8.25 -7.02 -6.84
N TYR A 42 7.53 -6.51 -5.85
CA TYR A 42 7.74 -6.81 -4.44
C TYR A 42 6.77 -7.91 -4.02
N ASN A 43 7.29 -9.07 -3.64
CA ASN A 43 6.48 -10.13 -3.04
C ASN A 43 6.25 -9.81 -1.56
N LEU A 44 4.99 -9.87 -1.14
CA LEU A 44 4.51 -9.41 0.15
C LEU A 44 3.81 -10.54 0.91
N GLN A 45 4.17 -10.68 2.18
CA GLN A 45 3.50 -11.54 3.13
C GLN A 45 2.62 -10.71 4.07
N PHE A 46 1.32 -10.93 4.01
CA PHE A 46 0.37 -10.31 4.95
C PHE A 46 0.55 -10.91 6.35
N LEU A 47 0.94 -10.06 7.30
CA LEU A 47 1.12 -10.40 8.70
C LEU A 47 -0.13 -10.09 9.52
N ARG A 48 -0.67 -8.88 9.36
CA ARG A 48 -1.83 -8.41 10.15
C ARG A 48 -2.70 -7.47 9.34
N PHE A 49 -4.02 -7.62 9.46
CA PHE A 49 -4.98 -6.66 8.93
C PHE A 49 -5.45 -5.76 10.06
N TYR A 50 -5.26 -4.44 9.91
CA TYR A 50 -5.79 -3.45 10.85
C TYR A 50 -7.23 -3.09 10.52
N LYS A 51 -7.55 -3.09 9.22
CA LYS A 51 -8.90 -2.76 8.74
C LYS A 51 -9.16 -3.48 7.44
N THR A 52 -10.36 -4.05 7.29
CA THR A 52 -10.83 -4.66 6.05
C THR A 52 -12.33 -4.49 5.94
N ARG A 53 -12.85 -4.29 4.72
CA ARG A 53 -14.31 -4.30 4.49
C ARG A 53 -14.93 -5.70 4.44
N VAL A 54 -14.08 -6.70 4.24
CA VAL A 54 -14.46 -8.11 4.18
C VAL A 54 -13.82 -8.86 5.36
N PRO A 55 -14.31 -10.07 5.72
CA PRO A 55 -13.65 -10.90 6.71
C PRO A 55 -12.16 -11.08 6.40
N VAL A 56 -11.31 -11.08 7.43
CA VAL A 56 -9.84 -11.10 7.30
C VAL A 56 -9.34 -12.26 6.43
N VAL A 57 -9.97 -13.44 6.56
CA VAL A 57 -9.65 -14.63 5.75
C VAL A 57 -9.86 -14.37 4.26
N MET A 58 -10.95 -13.68 3.92
CA MET A 58 -11.29 -13.35 2.55
C MET A 58 -10.41 -12.22 2.01
N ALA A 59 -10.07 -11.22 2.84
CA ALA A 59 -9.12 -10.17 2.48
C ALA A 59 -7.75 -10.76 2.14
N ARG A 60 -7.27 -11.73 2.92
CA ARG A 60 -5.98 -12.40 2.69
C ARG A 60 -5.95 -13.20 1.39
N TRP A 61 -7.10 -13.67 0.93
CA TRP A 61 -7.26 -14.37 -0.33
C TRP A 61 -7.39 -13.42 -1.52
N LEU A 62 -8.12 -12.32 -1.35
CA LEU A 62 -8.40 -11.38 -2.42
C LEU A 62 -7.19 -10.48 -2.71
N VAL A 63 -6.58 -9.88 -1.68
CA VAL A 63 -5.55 -8.87 -1.87
C VAL A 63 -4.29 -9.50 -2.47
N ASN A 64 -3.80 -8.89 -3.56
CA ASN A 64 -2.61 -9.37 -4.25
C ASN A 64 -1.40 -9.41 -3.31
N LYS A 65 -0.69 -10.54 -3.34
CA LYS A 65 0.54 -10.79 -2.58
C LYS A 65 1.78 -10.22 -3.27
N TYR A 66 1.60 -9.48 -4.35
CA TYR A 66 2.68 -8.85 -5.09
C TYR A 66 2.31 -7.39 -5.36
N LEU A 67 3.28 -6.50 -5.20
CA LEU A 67 3.16 -5.08 -5.47
C LEU A 67 4.12 -4.73 -6.61
N PRO A 68 3.63 -4.59 -7.85
CA PRO A 68 4.45 -4.12 -8.96
C PRO A 68 4.60 -2.60 -8.88
N LEU A 69 5.84 -2.12 -8.80
CA LEU A 69 6.18 -0.70 -8.90
C LEU A 69 7.05 -0.47 -10.13
N LYS A 70 6.79 0.60 -10.87
CA LYS A 70 7.71 1.06 -11.92
C LYS A 70 9.05 1.46 -11.30
N ASN A 71 10.15 1.24 -12.03
CA ASN A 71 11.49 1.58 -11.56
C ASN A 71 11.69 3.09 -11.31
N ASP A 72 10.89 3.93 -11.95
CA ASP A 72 10.85 5.40 -11.74
C ASP A 72 10.15 5.80 -10.42
N CYS A 73 9.55 4.84 -9.70
CA CYS A 73 8.93 5.13 -8.42
C CYS A 73 10.01 5.39 -7.36
N PRO A 74 9.95 6.52 -6.61
CA PRO A 74 10.93 6.81 -5.56
C PRO A 74 10.81 5.88 -4.34
N VAL A 75 9.72 5.11 -4.26
CA VAL A 75 9.46 4.15 -3.18
C VAL A 75 10.33 2.91 -3.38
N LYS A 76 11.30 2.71 -2.49
CA LYS A 76 12.11 1.49 -2.41
C LYS A 76 11.77 0.76 -1.12
N LEU A 77 11.42 -0.52 -1.25
CA LEU A 77 11.15 -1.40 -0.14
C LEU A 77 12.30 -2.41 0.00
N ASP A 78 12.66 -2.74 1.23
CA ASP A 78 13.71 -3.69 1.55
C ASP A 78 13.16 -5.07 1.93
N VAL A 79 13.90 -6.12 1.59
CA VAL A 79 13.54 -7.51 1.92
C VAL A 79 13.62 -7.72 3.43
N ASN A 80 12.69 -8.51 3.96
CA ASN A 80 12.48 -8.82 5.38
C ASN A 80 12.06 -7.63 6.25
N GLU A 81 11.83 -6.46 5.65
CA GLU A 81 11.30 -5.31 6.37
C GLU A 81 9.77 -5.27 6.35
N ASP A 82 9.24 -4.68 7.41
CA ASP A 82 7.82 -4.60 7.68
C ASP A 82 7.26 -3.24 7.23
N TYR A 83 6.14 -3.27 6.51
CA TYR A 83 5.48 -2.09 5.99
C TYR A 83 3.99 -2.12 6.28
N VAL A 84 3.37 -0.95 6.32
CA VAL A 84 1.93 -0.79 6.28
C VAL A 84 1.52 -0.32 4.91
N LEU A 85 0.56 -1.02 4.33
CA LEU A 85 -0.11 -0.60 3.11
C LEU A 85 -1.59 -0.35 3.34
N GLY A 86 -2.09 0.71 2.71
CA GLY A 86 -3.50 1.03 2.62
C GLY A 86 -3.96 0.90 1.18
N CYS A 87 -4.79 -0.10 0.91
CA CYS A 87 -5.30 -0.36 -0.43
C CYS A 87 -6.75 0.09 -0.58
N ARG A 88 -7.00 0.83 -1.65
CA ARG A 88 -8.35 1.31 -2.02
C ARG A 88 -9.13 0.23 -2.76
N ARG A 89 -8.42 -0.63 -3.49
CA ARG A 89 -8.94 -1.79 -4.21
C ARG A 89 -8.01 -2.99 -4.02
N VAL A 90 -8.46 -4.15 -4.48
CA VAL A 90 -7.76 -5.43 -4.36
C VAL A 90 -6.41 -5.41 -5.10
N ASP A 91 -6.35 -4.65 -6.19
CA ASP A 91 -5.24 -4.49 -7.13
C ASP A 91 -4.51 -3.15 -6.98
N TRP A 92 -5.01 -2.23 -6.15
CA TRP A 92 -4.49 -0.86 -6.06
C TRP A 92 -4.29 -0.39 -4.62
N CYS A 93 -3.01 -0.21 -4.27
CA CYS A 93 -2.58 0.35 -3.00
C CYS A 93 -2.26 1.85 -3.13
N HIS A 94 -2.81 2.65 -2.22
CA HIS A 94 -2.69 4.11 -2.24
C HIS A 94 -1.41 4.57 -1.55
N PHE A 95 -1.03 3.92 -0.46
CA PHE A 95 0.17 4.24 0.28
C PHE A 95 0.88 2.97 0.76
N VAL A 96 2.20 3.08 0.91
CA VAL A 96 3.05 2.15 1.65
C VAL A 96 3.94 2.99 2.57
N ARG A 97 4.09 2.58 3.83
CA ARG A 97 4.96 3.24 4.81
C ARG A 97 5.72 2.20 5.60
N ASP A 98 6.95 2.55 5.99
CA ASP A 98 7.74 1.74 6.90
C ASP A 98 7.02 1.62 8.26
N TYR A 99 6.86 0.38 8.72
CA TYR A 99 6.20 0.10 9.99
C TYR A 99 6.94 0.68 11.19
N ARG A 100 8.28 0.70 11.15
CA ARG A 100 9.13 1.19 12.24
C ARG A 100 9.10 2.72 12.35
N ASN A 101 8.80 3.40 11.25
CA ASN A 101 8.77 4.87 11.19
C ASN A 101 7.36 5.45 11.40
N LEU A 102 6.40 4.65 11.86
CA LEU A 102 5.04 5.12 12.15
C LEU A 102 5.01 5.91 13.47
N THR A 103 4.55 7.14 13.40
CA THR A 103 4.31 7.96 14.60
C THR A 103 3.07 7.48 15.36
N LEU A 104 2.92 7.86 16.63
CA LEU A 104 1.73 7.49 17.44
C LEU A 104 0.42 7.99 16.82
N ASP A 105 0.44 9.10 16.08
CA ASP A 105 -0.74 9.61 15.39
C ASP A 105 -1.06 8.78 14.14
N ASP A 106 -0.06 8.36 13.37
CA ASP A 106 -0.23 7.42 12.25
C ASP A 106 -0.87 6.10 12.74
N TRP A 107 -0.48 5.61 13.91
CA TRP A 107 -1.08 4.42 14.53
C TRP A 107 -2.58 4.55 14.80
N LYS A 108 -3.04 5.73 15.26
CA LYS A 108 -4.47 6.00 15.46
C LYS A 108 -5.23 6.02 14.13
N LEU A 109 -4.58 6.46 13.05
CA LEU A 109 -5.18 6.55 11.72
C LEU A 109 -5.36 5.16 11.07
N LEU A 110 -4.55 4.16 11.42
CA LEU A 110 -4.68 2.77 10.91
C LEU A 110 -6.10 2.22 11.11
N GLY A 111 -6.75 2.56 12.22
CA GLY A 111 -8.10 2.11 12.57
C GLY A 111 -9.24 2.96 11.97
N ASN A 112 -9.01 4.23 11.65
CA ASN A 112 -10.10 5.21 11.50
C ASN A 112 -10.45 5.68 10.08
N ASN A 113 -9.88 5.13 9.01
CA ASN A 113 -10.06 5.61 7.61
C ASN A 113 -9.56 7.05 7.36
N GLU A 114 -8.87 7.67 8.31
CA GLU A 114 -8.48 9.09 8.21
C GLU A 114 -6.99 9.25 7.92
N TRP A 115 -6.46 8.47 6.98
CA TRP A 115 -5.12 8.79 6.47
C TRP A 115 -5.21 10.07 5.66
N ARG A 116 -4.62 11.14 6.20
CA ARG A 116 -4.38 12.40 5.50
C ARG A 116 -3.11 12.24 4.68
N ASP A 117 -3.21 12.54 3.38
CA ASP A 117 -2.09 12.63 2.45
C ASP A 117 -1.10 13.72 2.89
#